data_AF-A0A1G7F0H0-F1
#
_entry.id   AF-A0A1G7F0H0-F1
#
_cell.length_a   1.000
_cell.length_b   1.000
_cell.length_c   1.000
_cell.angle_alpha   90.00
_cell.angle_beta   90.00
_cell.angle_gamma   90.00
#
_symmetry.space_group_name_H-M   'P 1'
#
loop_
_entity.id
_entity.type
_entity.pdbx_description
1 polymer ?
#
loop_
_entity_poly.entity_id
_entity_poly.type
_entity_poly.pdbx_seq_one_letter_code
_entity_poly.pdbx_strand_id
1 'polypeptide(L)' 'MKLTEQEKELIEAIRNYLKSKHNPSIDLEFYARMLFEKMMAGEK' A
#
# COMPACT_ATOMS: atom_id res chain seq x y z
N MET A 1 16.30 -8.26 -8.30
CA MET A 1 15.98 -8.17 -6.86
C MET A 1 14.60 -8.82 -6.65
N LYS A 2 14.42 -9.63 -5.60
CA LYS A 2 13.14 -10.30 -5.33
C LYS A 2 12.39 -9.52 -4.25
N LEU A 3 11.14 -9.16 -4.52
CA LEU A 3 10.30 -8.44 -3.56
C LEU A 3 9.91 -9.36 -2.40
N THR A 4 9.89 -8.80 -1.21
CA THR A 4 9.29 -9.37 0.01
C THR A 4 7.77 -9.41 -0.11
N GLU A 5 7.12 -10.20 0.75
CA GLU A 5 5.65 -10.26 0.76
C GLU A 5 5.01 -8.91 1.15
N GLN A 6 5.63 -8.16 2.07
CA GLN A 6 5.16 -6.84 2.49
C GLN A 6 5.23 -5.81 1.34
N GLU A 7 6.31 -5.81 0.57
CA GLU A 7 6.42 -4.95 -0.62
C GLU A 7 5.38 -5.32 -1.69
N LYS A 8 5.10 -6.62 -1.88
CA LYS A 8 4.04 -7.05 -2.81
C LYS A 8 2.66 -6.57 -2.34
N GLU A 9 2.38 -6.70 -1.05
CA GLU A 9 1.12 -6.26 -0.45
C GLU A 9 0.92 -4.75 -0.63
N LEU A 10 1.96 -3.94 -0.36
CA LEU A 10 1.93 -2.50 -0.60
C LEU A 10 1.65 -2.17 -2.07
N ILE A 11 2.30 -2.87 -3.01
CA ILE A 11 2.08 -2.69 -4.45
C ILE A 11 0.62 -3.00 -4.83
N GLU A 12 0.04 -4.06 -4.27
CA GLU A 12 -1.37 -4.41 -4.52
C GLU A 12 -2.33 -3.36 -3.94
N ALA A 13 -2.08 -2.87 -2.72
CA ALA A 13 -2.86 -1.79 -2.12
C ALA A 13 -2.85 -0.53 -2.99
N ILE A 14 -1.67 -0.12 -3.48
CA ILE A 14 -1.53 1.03 -4.39
C ILE A 14 -2.29 0.79 -5.70
N ARG A 15 -2.19 -0.41 -6.29
CA ARG A 15 -2.94 -0.76 -7.52
C ARG A 15 -4.45 -0.67 -7.30
N ASN A 16 -4.95 -1.15 -6.18
CA ASN A 16 -6.37 -1.09 -5.85
C ASN A 16 -6.84 0.36 -5.68
N TYR A 17 -6.06 1.20 -4.97
CA TYR A 17 -6.33 2.62 -4.88
C TYR A 17 -6.37 3.29 -6.26
N LEU A 18 -5.39 3.05 -7.13
CA LEU A 18 -5.35 3.60 -8.48
C LEU A 18 -6.51 3.11 -9.37
N LYS A 19 -6.96 1.87 -9.22
CA LYS A 19 -8.16 1.35 -9.92
C LYS A 19 -9.45 1.98 -9.42
N SER A 20 -9.48 2.41 -8.15
CA SER A 20 -10.62 3.11 -7.56
C SER A 20 -10.76 4.57 -8.04
N LYS A 21 -9.95 5.08 -8.97
CA LYS A 21 -10.02 6.49 -9.41
C LYS A 21 -11.39 6.97 -9.89
N HIS A 22 -12.24 6.08 -10.40
CA HIS A 22 -13.61 6.42 -10.78
C HIS A 22 -14.58 6.53 -9.58
N ASN A 23 -14.18 5.99 -8.42
CA ASN A 23 -14.85 6.10 -7.12
C ASN A 23 -13.80 6.09 -6.00
N PRO A 24 -13.09 7.21 -5.78
CA PRO A 24 -11.93 7.25 -4.89
C PRO A 24 -12.31 6.80 -3.48
N SER A 25 -11.68 5.72 -3.02
CA SER A 25 -11.88 5.19 -1.67
C SER A 25 -10.79 5.71 -0.75
N ILE A 26 -11.20 6.51 0.24
CA ILE A 26 -10.32 6.99 1.32
C ILE A 26 -9.72 5.81 2.08
N ASP A 27 -10.48 4.74 2.26
CA ASP A 27 -10.02 3.52 2.94
C ASP A 27 -8.86 2.86 2.20
N LEU A 28 -8.90 2.82 0.86
CA LEU A 28 -7.80 2.27 0.05
C LEU A 28 -6.55 3.14 0.13
N GLU A 29 -6.69 4.47 0.15
CA GLU A 29 -5.56 5.37 0.36
C GLU A 29 -4.95 5.18 1.76
N PHE A 30 -5.79 5.15 2.79
CA PHE A 30 -5.38 4.97 4.17
C PHE A 30 -4.68 3.63 4.38
N TYR A 31 -5.21 2.56 3.76
CA TYR A 31 -4.60 1.24 3.81
C TYR A 31 -3.19 1.23 3.21
N ALA A 32 -3.02 1.81 2.01
CA ALA A 32 -1.72 1.91 1.36
C ALA A 32 -0.71 2.73 2.19
N ARG A 33 -1.16 3.86 2.78
CA ARG A 33 -0.33 4.69 3.68
C ARG A 33 0.10 3.93 4.93
N MET A 34 -0.84 3.24 5.58
CA MET A 34 -0.58 2.45 6.79
C MET A 34 0.43 1.33 6.54
N LEU A 35 0.34 0.63 5.39
CA LEU A 35 1.33 -0.39 5.01
C LEU A 35 2.72 0.22 4.86
N PHE A 36 2.83 1.36 4.18
CA PHE A 36 4.11 2.06 4.01
C PHE A 36 4.70 2.51 5.35
N GLU A 37 3.89 3.12 6.22
CA GLU A 37 4.33 3.58 7.54
C GLU A 37 4.81 2.42 8.42
N LYS A 38 4.12 1.27 8.39
CA LYS A 38 4.56 0.06 9.11
C LYS A 38 5.92 -0.43 8.63
N MET A 39 6.17 -0.39 7.32
CA MET A 39 7.46 -0.78 6.76
C MET A 39 8.57 0.16 7.24
N MET A 40 8.34 1.47 7.18
CA MET A 40 9.31 2.47 7.65
C MET A 40 9.54 2.42 9.17
N ALA A 41 8.52 2.08 9.96
CA ALA A 41 8.64 1.99 11.42
C ALA A 41 9.45 0.77 11.89
N GLY A 42 9.56 -0.28 11.07
CA GLY A 42 10.36 -1.48 11.33
C GLY A 42 11.84 -1.35 10.96
N GLU A 43 12.25 -0.29 10.26
CA GLU A 43 13.64 0.00 9.91
C GLU A 43 14.35 0.81 11.02
N LYS A 44 14.47 0.23 12.23
CA LYS A 44 15.28 0.78 13.32
C LYS A 44 16.40 -0.14 13.75
#